data_AF-A0A6I7XP67-F1
#
_entry.id   AF-A0A6I7XP67-F1
#
_cell.length_a   1.000
_cell.length_b   1.000
_cell.length_c   1.000
_cell.angle_alpha   90.00
_cell.angle_beta   90.00
_cell.angle_gamma   90.00
#
_symmetry.space_group_name_H-M   'P 1'
#
loop_
_entity.id
_entity.type
_entity.pdbx_description
1 polymer ?
#
loop_
_entity_poly.entity_id
_entity_poly.type
_entity_poly.pdbx_seq_one_letter_code
_entity_poly.pdbx_strand_id
1 'polypeptide(L)'
;MYETTIVLVSNQAFNFSKERRMKMMKKFLEQAASLGVTSVNDLYRSPAMEKLLDFELFSHLDKSGELTARIHLSPLLNDDIERAKQLRDTYASGKRRVSGLKQFADGVITGYTAYLVEPYSDKPETFGETAVSPKTIKKWIVEADREGF
;
A
#
# COMPACT_ATOMS: atom_id res chain seq x y z
N MET A 1 2.42 -4.13 -21.13
CA MET A 1 1.91 -3.04 -21.99
C MET A 1 0.62 -2.40 -21.44
N TYR A 2 -0.34 -3.18 -20.90
CA TYR A 2 -1.58 -2.63 -20.32
C TYR A 2 -1.39 -1.89 -18.98
N GLU A 3 -0.49 -2.35 -18.11
CA GLU A 3 -0.27 -1.72 -16.79
C GLU A 3 0.32 -0.30 -16.90
N THR A 4 1.17 -0.05 -17.89
CA THR A 4 1.80 1.27 -18.08
C THR A 4 0.76 2.33 -18.47
N THR A 5 -0.24 1.96 -19.26
CA THR A 5 -1.33 2.87 -19.64
C THR A 5 -2.24 3.19 -18.45
N ILE A 6 -2.45 2.23 -17.54
CA ILE A 6 -3.30 2.45 -16.36
C ILE A 6 -2.72 3.51 -15.43
N VAL A 7 -1.39 3.61 -15.33
CA VAL A 7 -0.70 4.64 -14.53
C VAL A 7 -1.02 6.03 -15.07
N LEU A 8 -0.95 6.23 -16.39
CA LEU A 8 -1.24 7.52 -17.02
C LEU A 8 -2.69 7.94 -16.82
N VAL A 9 -3.63 7.02 -17.02
CA VAL A 9 -5.07 7.31 -16.81
C VAL A 9 -5.36 7.57 -15.33
N SER A 10 -4.78 6.78 -14.42
CA SER A 10 -4.97 6.93 -12.98
C SER A 10 -4.47 8.27 -12.47
N ASN A 11 -3.36 8.77 -13.03
CA ASN A 11 -2.83 10.09 -12.70
C ASN A 11 -3.80 11.24 -12.99
N GLN A 12 -4.65 11.09 -14.01
CA GLN A 12 -5.71 12.04 -14.34
C GLN A 12 -6.98 11.75 -13.51
N ALA A 13 -7.40 10.49 -13.45
CA ALA A 13 -8.65 10.08 -12.79
C ALA A 13 -8.63 10.33 -11.28
N PHE A 14 -7.48 10.18 -10.62
CA PHE A 14 -7.31 10.38 -9.18
C PHE A 14 -6.72 11.73 -8.81
N ASN A 15 -6.73 12.69 -9.73
CA ASN A 15 -6.30 14.06 -9.46
C ASN A 15 -7.38 14.85 -8.70
N PHE A 16 -7.69 14.41 -7.48
CA PHE A 16 -8.66 15.06 -6.62
C PHE A 16 -8.06 16.30 -5.92
N SER A 17 -8.89 17.29 -5.60
CA SER A 17 -8.46 18.37 -4.70
C SER A 17 -8.24 17.84 -3.27
N LYS A 18 -7.51 18.59 -2.46
CA LYS A 18 -7.29 18.24 -1.04
C LYS A 18 -8.60 18.13 -0.28
N GLU A 19 -9.54 19.05 -0.52
CA GLU A 19 -10.87 19.09 0.08
C GLU A 19 -11.68 17.84 -0.30
N ARG A 20 -11.58 17.41 -1.57
CA ARG A 20 -12.26 16.21 -2.05
C ARG A 20 -11.69 14.95 -1.38
N ARG A 21 -10.36 14.81 -1.28
CA ARG A 21 -9.72 13.70 -0.56
C ARG A 21 -10.12 13.68 0.91
N MET A 22 -10.13 14.85 1.56
CA MET A 22 -10.56 15.01 2.96
C MET A 22 -12.00 14.53 3.16
N LYS A 23 -12.93 14.97 2.30
CA LYS A 23 -14.34 14.55 2.35
C LYS A 23 -14.49 13.04 2.15
N MET A 24 -13.75 12.45 1.21
CA MET A 24 -13.77 11.00 0.96
C MET A 24 -13.28 10.22 2.17
N MET A 25 -12.17 10.65 2.80
CA MET A 25 -11.63 9.97 3.97
C MET A 25 -12.55 10.09 5.19
N LYS A 26 -13.12 11.27 5.46
CA LYS A 26 -14.08 11.43 6.57
C LYS A 26 -15.30 10.52 6.39
N LYS A 27 -15.85 10.44 5.17
CA LYS A 27 -16.95 9.52 4.86
C LYS A 27 -16.55 8.06 5.08
N PHE A 28 -15.35 7.66 4.67
CA PHE A 28 -14.83 6.32 4.93
C PHE A 28 -14.74 6.03 6.44
N LEU A 29 -14.18 6.97 7.22
CA LEU A 29 -14.03 6.85 8.67
C LEU A 29 -15.37 6.80 9.42
N GLU A 30 -16.37 7.55 8.96
CA GLU A 30 -17.75 7.50 9.46
C GLU A 30 -18.39 6.13 9.22
N GLN A 31 -18.23 5.60 8.00
CA GLN A 31 -18.75 4.27 7.64
C GLN A 31 -18.03 3.15 8.38
N ALA A 32 -16.70 3.23 8.52
CA ALA A 32 -15.93 2.29 9.31
C ALA A 32 -16.41 2.28 10.77
N ALA A 33 -16.60 3.46 11.37
CA ALA A 33 -17.08 3.59 12.74
C ALA A 33 -18.51 3.04 12.92
N SER A 34 -19.42 3.28 11.98
CA SER A 34 -20.80 2.75 12.07
C SER A 34 -20.86 1.22 12.01
N LEU A 35 -19.83 0.58 11.46
CA LEU A 35 -19.66 -0.86 11.38
C LEU A 35 -18.79 -1.43 12.51
N GLY A 36 -18.37 -0.61 13.48
CA GLY A 36 -17.51 -1.04 14.59
C GLY A 36 -16.04 -1.30 14.21
N VAL A 37 -15.60 -0.86 13.02
CA VAL A 37 -14.20 -0.97 12.58
C VAL A 37 -13.37 0.10 13.28
N THR A 38 -12.50 -0.33 14.20
CA THR A 38 -11.67 0.58 15.02
C THR A 38 -10.21 0.63 14.60
N SER A 39 -9.79 -0.16 13.62
CA SER A 39 -8.44 -0.16 13.06
C SER A 39 -8.43 -0.64 11.61
N VAL A 40 -7.58 -0.02 10.79
CA VAL A 40 -7.39 -0.37 9.38
C VAL A 40 -5.92 -0.34 9.01
N ASN A 41 -5.55 -1.13 7.99
CA ASN A 41 -4.22 -1.10 7.41
C ASN A 41 -4.27 -0.37 6.06
N ASP A 42 -3.50 0.70 5.91
CA ASP A 42 -3.30 1.37 4.63
C ASP A 42 -2.01 0.84 4.00
N LEU A 43 -2.19 -0.04 3.02
CA LEU A 43 -1.11 -0.78 2.38
C LEU A 43 -0.71 -0.11 1.08
N TYR A 44 0.59 -0.11 0.76
CA TYR A 44 1.04 0.17 -0.61
C TYR A 44 0.25 -0.67 -1.62
N ARG A 45 -0.33 -0.01 -2.63
CA ARG A 45 -1.31 -0.61 -3.55
C ARG A 45 -0.71 -0.93 -4.91
N SER A 46 -0.17 0.07 -5.59
CA SER A 46 0.52 -0.06 -6.88
C SER A 46 1.05 1.31 -7.31
N PRO A 47 1.97 1.39 -8.29
CA PRO A 47 2.41 2.66 -8.84
C PRO A 47 1.26 3.51 -9.41
N ALA A 48 0.24 2.87 -9.98
CA ALA A 48 -0.92 3.58 -10.54
C ALA A 48 -1.76 4.31 -9.47
N MET A 49 -1.68 3.87 -8.21
CA MET A 49 -2.46 4.40 -7.10
C MET A 49 -1.61 5.24 -6.13
N GLU A 50 -0.36 5.53 -6.48
CA GLU A 50 0.59 6.23 -5.60
C GLU A 50 0.08 7.60 -5.15
N LYS A 51 -0.63 8.34 -6.01
CA LYS A 51 -1.26 9.63 -5.67
C LYS A 51 -2.33 9.54 -4.57
N LEU A 52 -2.84 8.34 -4.27
CA LEU A 52 -3.82 8.10 -3.22
C LEU A 52 -3.17 7.80 -1.86
N LEU A 53 -1.85 7.53 -1.82
CA LEU A 53 -1.11 7.42 -0.56
C LEU A 53 -0.93 8.84 0.01
N ASP A 54 -1.76 9.18 1.01
CA ASP A 54 -1.81 10.53 1.59
C ASP A 54 -1.60 10.47 3.11
N PHE A 55 -0.35 10.19 3.51
CA PHE A 55 0.03 10.13 4.93
C PHE A 55 -0.13 11.48 5.65
N GLU A 56 -0.03 12.59 4.92
CA GLU A 56 -0.27 13.93 5.43
C GLU A 56 -1.75 14.17 5.76
N LEU A 57 -2.66 13.63 4.96
CA LEU A 57 -4.09 13.69 5.26
C LEU A 57 -4.45 12.96 6.55
N PHE A 58 -3.88 11.77 6.79
CA PHE A 58 -4.01 11.10 8.08
C PHE A 58 -3.38 11.90 9.21
N SER A 59 -2.27 12.60 8.95
CA SER A 59 -1.62 13.48 9.92
C SER A 59 -2.48 14.68 10.32
N HIS A 60 -3.19 15.26 9.35
CA HIS A 60 -4.14 16.33 9.62
C HIS A 60 -5.32 15.85 10.47
N LEU A 61 -5.95 14.73 10.09
CA LEU A 61 -7.09 14.15 10.81
C LEU A 61 -6.72 13.69 12.23
N ASP A 62 -5.50 13.20 12.42
CA ASP A 62 -4.99 12.83 13.74
C ASP A 62 -4.87 14.06 14.65
N LYS A 63 -4.23 15.13 14.14
CA LYS A 63 -4.04 16.38 14.88
C LYS A 63 -5.37 17.09 15.19
N SER A 64 -6.38 16.97 14.32
CA SER A 64 -7.73 17.52 14.57
C SER A 64 -8.61 16.61 15.44
N GLY A 65 -8.14 15.42 15.83
CA GLY A 65 -8.91 14.46 16.64
C GLY A 65 -9.99 13.71 15.85
N GLU A 66 -10.01 13.82 14.52
CA GLU A 66 -11.06 13.30 13.65
C GLU A 66 -10.80 11.86 13.18
N LEU A 67 -9.65 11.27 13.47
CA LEU A 67 -9.45 9.83 13.26
C LEU A 67 -10.33 9.00 14.20
N THR A 68 -11.35 8.34 13.65
CA THR A 68 -12.25 7.41 14.36
C THR A 68 -11.67 5.99 14.48
N ALA A 69 -10.64 5.66 13.68
CA ALA A 69 -9.95 4.38 13.67
C ALA A 69 -8.43 4.57 13.75
N ARG A 70 -7.73 3.55 14.27
CA ARG A 70 -6.27 3.47 14.21
C ARG A 70 -5.82 3.11 12.80
N ILE A 71 -4.91 3.91 12.24
CA ILE A 71 -4.37 3.72 10.90
C ILE A 71 -2.97 3.12 11.02
N HIS A 72 -2.82 1.92 10.45
CA HIS A 72 -1.58 1.17 10.37
C HIS A 72 -1.03 1.30 8.94
N LEU A 73 0.01 2.11 8.77
CA LEU A 73 0.60 2.39 7.46
C LEU A 73 1.61 1.30 7.11
N SER A 74 1.53 0.76 5.89
CA SER A 74 2.53 -0.13 5.31
C SER A 74 3.02 0.42 3.98
N PRO A 75 3.96 1.40 3.99
CA PRO A 75 4.54 1.95 2.77
C PRO A 75 5.31 0.88 1.98
N LEU A 76 5.76 1.26 0.79
CA LEU A 76 6.47 0.38 -0.14
C LEU A 76 7.72 -0.24 0.51
N LEU A 77 7.88 -1.56 0.37
CA LEU A 77 9.16 -2.24 0.58
C LEU A 77 9.96 -2.22 -0.74
N ASN A 78 11.10 -1.54 -0.73
CA ASN A 78 12.06 -1.43 -1.83
C ASN A 78 13.49 -1.33 -1.27
N ASP A 79 14.45 -0.90 -2.09
CA ASP A 79 15.86 -0.67 -1.71
C ASP A 79 16.11 0.65 -0.95
N ASP A 80 15.08 1.45 -0.70
CA ASP A 80 15.17 2.72 0.03
C ASP A 80 14.69 2.56 1.49
N ILE A 81 15.48 1.82 2.27
CA ILE A 81 15.18 1.58 3.69
C ILE A 81 15.22 2.86 4.53
N GLU A 82 16.03 3.85 4.14
CA GLU A 82 16.12 5.13 4.83
C GLU A 82 14.82 5.93 4.70
N ARG A 83 14.17 5.90 3.54
CA ARG A 83 12.83 6.47 3.40
C ARG A 83 11.82 5.77 4.29
N ALA A 84 11.85 4.44 4.39
CA ALA A 84 10.96 3.71 5.29
C ALA A 84 11.17 4.12 6.76
N LYS A 85 12.43 4.25 7.21
CA LYS A 85 12.79 4.72 8.56
C LYS A 85 12.28 6.13 8.82
N GLN A 86 12.48 7.04 7.88
CA GLN A 86 11.95 8.40 7.97
C GLN A 86 10.42 8.41 8.13
N LEU A 87 9.70 7.59 7.36
CA LEU A 87 8.24 7.48 7.46
C LEU A 87 7.80 6.93 8.81
N ARG A 88 8.49 5.90 9.34
CA ARG A 88 8.24 5.33 10.66
C ARG A 88 8.40 6.37 11.75
N ASP A 89 9.49 7.12 11.72
CA ASP A 89 9.79 8.12 12.74
C ASP A 89 8.84 9.34 12.64
N THR A 90 8.41 9.70 11.43
CA THR A 90 7.47 10.80 11.17
C THR A 90 6.03 10.44 11.60
N TYR A 91 5.62 9.19 11.36
CA TYR A 91 4.26 8.73 11.63
C TYR A 91 4.27 7.68 12.74
N ALA A 92 4.26 8.16 13.99
CA ALA A 92 4.40 7.35 15.21
C ALA A 92 3.40 7.74 16.33
N SER A 93 2.21 8.24 15.98
CA SER A 93 1.19 8.58 16.98
C SER A 93 0.39 7.35 17.44
N GLY A 94 -0.38 7.50 18.52
CA GLY A 94 -1.24 6.42 19.03
C GLY A 94 -2.35 6.00 18.06
N LYS A 95 -2.82 6.90 17.18
CA LYS A 95 -3.85 6.61 16.17
C LYS A 95 -3.30 6.42 14.76
N ARG A 96 -2.05 6.80 14.48
CA ARG A 96 -1.41 6.63 13.16
C ARG A 96 0.04 6.20 13.35
N ARG A 97 0.37 5.01 12.85
CA ARG A 97 1.75 4.51 12.90
C ARG A 97 2.12 3.72 11.66
N VAL A 98 3.38 3.74 11.27
CA VAL A 98 3.93 2.70 10.39
C VAL A 98 3.99 1.38 11.16
N SER A 99 3.47 0.31 10.57
CA SER A 99 3.37 -1.02 11.20
C SER A 99 4.11 -2.12 10.45
N GLY A 100 4.76 -1.78 9.33
CA GLY A 100 5.48 -2.69 8.48
C GLY A 100 5.68 -2.09 7.09
N LEU A 101 6.13 -2.89 6.14
CA LEU A 101 6.30 -2.52 4.74
C LEU A 101 5.55 -3.51 3.84
N LYS A 102 5.14 -3.07 2.65
CA LYS A 102 4.39 -3.90 1.70
C LYS A 102 5.06 -3.94 0.33
N GLN A 103 5.16 -5.15 -0.23
CA GLN A 103 5.51 -5.40 -1.63
C GLN A 103 4.72 -6.60 -2.18
N PHE A 104 4.61 -6.68 -3.50
CA PHE A 104 4.06 -7.82 -4.24
C PHE A 104 5.16 -8.83 -4.54
N ALA A 105 4.91 -10.10 -4.28
CA ALA A 105 5.79 -11.17 -4.76
C ALA A 105 5.48 -11.50 -6.22
N ASP A 106 4.20 -11.51 -6.57
CA ASP A 106 3.62 -11.92 -7.85
C ASP A 106 2.25 -11.24 -8.06
N GLY A 107 1.55 -11.65 -9.12
CA GLY A 107 0.24 -11.10 -9.49
C GLY A 107 -0.96 -11.90 -8.98
N VAL A 108 -1.96 -12.12 -9.84
CA VAL A 108 -3.21 -12.80 -9.47
C VAL A 108 -3.51 -13.97 -10.42
N ILE A 109 -4.16 -15.00 -9.88
CA ILE A 109 -4.51 -16.22 -10.63
C ILE A 109 -5.37 -15.91 -11.86
N THR A 110 -6.35 -15.01 -11.74
CA THR A 110 -7.26 -14.66 -12.85
C THR A 110 -6.56 -14.00 -14.04
N GLY A 111 -5.41 -13.37 -13.80
CA GLY A 111 -4.58 -12.76 -14.84
C GLY A 111 -3.48 -13.68 -15.36
N TYR A 112 -3.36 -14.91 -14.83
CA TYR A 112 -2.23 -15.81 -15.04
C TYR A 112 -0.88 -15.21 -14.67
N THR A 113 -0.86 -14.30 -13.68
CA THR A 113 0.35 -13.61 -13.23
C THR A 113 0.77 -13.97 -11.81
N ALA A 114 -0.04 -14.72 -11.04
CA ALA A 114 0.43 -15.35 -9.80
C ALA A 114 1.45 -16.45 -10.13
N TYR A 115 2.52 -16.55 -9.35
CA TYR A 115 3.67 -17.41 -9.62
C TYR A 115 3.52 -18.76 -8.91
N LEU A 116 3.18 -19.79 -9.70
CA LEU A 116 2.88 -21.14 -9.23
C LEU A 116 4.10 -22.06 -9.25
N VAL A 117 4.03 -23.14 -8.45
CA VAL A 117 5.05 -24.20 -8.44
C VAL A 117 4.97 -25.09 -9.69
N GLU A 118 3.76 -25.30 -10.20
CA GLU A 118 3.46 -26.04 -11.43
C GLU A 118 2.73 -25.12 -12.43
N PRO A 119 2.71 -25.43 -13.74
CA PRO A 119 1.97 -24.63 -14.70
C PRO A 119 0.48 -24.55 -14.36
N TYR A 120 -0.18 -23.49 -14.83
CA TYR A 120 -1.63 -23.40 -14.73
C TYR A 120 -2.28 -24.56 -15.49
N SER A 121 -3.28 -25.22 -14.87
CA SER A 121 -3.94 -26.41 -15.45
C SER A 121 -4.66 -26.12 -16.77
N ASP A 122 -5.19 -24.91 -16.90
CA ASP A 122 -5.90 -24.39 -18.08
C ASP A 122 -5.02 -23.52 -18.97
N LYS A 123 -3.77 -23.25 -18.56
CA LYS A 123 -2.78 -22.51 -19.34
C LYS A 123 -1.36 -23.06 -19.12
N PRO A 124 -1.06 -24.28 -19.63
CA PRO A 124 0.15 -25.01 -19.29
C PRO A 124 1.46 -24.36 -19.77
N GLU A 125 1.39 -23.35 -20.63
CA GLU A 125 2.56 -22.62 -21.13
C GLU A 125 3.15 -21.62 -20.12
N THR A 126 2.47 -21.34 -19.01
CA THR A 126 2.92 -20.36 -18.02
C THR A 126 2.85 -20.89 -16.59
N PHE A 127 3.82 -20.44 -15.79
CA PHE A 127 3.80 -20.56 -14.33
C PHE A 127 3.38 -19.24 -13.66
N GLY A 128 3.09 -18.21 -14.46
CA GLY A 128 3.01 -16.82 -14.02
C GLY A 128 4.38 -16.16 -13.90
N GLU A 129 4.45 -15.06 -13.15
CA GLU A 129 5.67 -14.27 -13.04
C GLU A 129 5.81 -13.60 -11.68
N THR A 130 7.05 -13.41 -11.24
CA THR A 130 7.32 -12.64 -10.03
C THR A 130 7.30 -11.15 -10.34
N ALA A 131 6.67 -10.34 -9.49
CA ALA A 131 6.67 -8.89 -9.60
C ALA A 131 8.09 -8.31 -9.40
N VAL A 132 8.89 -8.95 -8.55
CA VAL A 132 10.29 -8.64 -8.27
C VAL A 132 11.06 -9.95 -8.14
N SER A 133 12.32 -10.00 -8.58
CA SER A 133 13.10 -11.24 -8.50
C SER A 133 13.17 -11.77 -7.05
N PRO A 134 13.10 -13.11 -6.83
CA PRO A 134 13.18 -13.70 -5.49
C PRO A 134 14.42 -13.27 -4.70
N LYS A 135 15.55 -13.09 -5.37
CA LYS A 135 16.80 -12.61 -4.75
C LYS A 135 16.65 -11.17 -4.24
N THR A 136 16.02 -10.31 -5.04
CA THR A 136 15.82 -8.89 -4.70
C THR A 136 14.84 -8.74 -3.55
N ILE A 137 13.65 -9.35 -3.62
CA ILE A 137 12.66 -9.22 -2.54
C ILE A 137 13.19 -9.81 -1.22
N LYS A 138 13.94 -10.93 -1.27
CA LYS A 138 14.60 -11.50 -0.09
C LYS A 138 15.63 -10.53 0.51
N LYS A 139 16.41 -9.84 -0.34
CA LYS A 139 17.36 -8.82 0.13
C LYS A 139 16.62 -7.72 0.90
N TRP A 140 15.55 -7.17 0.32
CA TRP A 140 14.77 -6.10 0.96
C TRP A 140 14.12 -6.55 2.26
N ILE A 141 13.55 -7.75 2.31
CA ILE A 141 12.96 -8.31 3.54
C ILE A 141 14.00 -8.40 4.65
N VAL A 142 15.18 -8.95 4.35
CA VAL A 142 16.26 -9.10 5.35
C VAL A 142 16.78 -7.73 5.81
N GLU A 143 16.87 -6.75 4.92
CA GLU A 143 17.27 -5.38 5.29
C GLU A 143 16.22 -4.70 6.16
N ALA A 144 14.93 -4.86 5.85
CA ALA A 144 13.84 -4.33 6.67
C ALA A 144 13.76 -4.97 8.05
N ASP A 145 13.88 -6.30 8.13
CA ASP A 145 13.89 -7.07 9.39
C ASP A 145 15.03 -6.62 10.32
N ARG A 146 16.24 -6.38 9.79
CA ARG A 146 17.37 -5.84 10.56
C ARG A 146 17.09 -4.47 11.19
N GLU A 147 16.27 -3.66 10.53
CA GLU A 147 15.89 -2.32 11.01
C GLU A 147 14.63 -2.33 11.91
N GLY A 148 14.06 -3.52 12.18
CA GLY A 148 12.92 -3.71 13.07
C GLY A 148 11.57 -3.32 12.46
N PHE A 149 11.41 -3.48 11.14
CA PHE A 149 10.12 -3.36 10.47
C PHE A 149 9.30 -4.65 10.53
#